data_AF-A0A317I6P7-F1
#
_entry.id   AF-A0A317I6P7-F1
#
_cell.length_a   1.000
_cell.length_b   1.000
_cell.length_c   1.000
_cell.angle_alpha   90.00
_cell.angle_beta   90.00
_cell.angle_gamma   90.00
#
_symmetry.space_group_name_H-M   'P 1'
#
loop_
_entity.id
_entity.type
_entity.pdbx_description
1 polymer ?
#
loop_
_entity_poly.entity_id
_entity_poly.type
_entity_poly.pdbx_seq_one_letter_code
_entity_poly.pdbx_strand_id
1 'polypeptide(L)'
;MNKAAILILIMLSLNLVSVEAQQITGVWEGKINNKRVELKIVQNGDSLTGTSYYYDLGKNYRRYAIKGYFDFKENFVVWWDDHLIVNKSSGLLPGSKKGGDLFSSADFSCPGGDKMWLNGSCAPKDDRDQITGTVSLEKTGNPHFSDEWDYVIENYTSGSNDRQLIEQTTAMSYPGTNYNPLPETNTVTEARQTQKPIPNKDNAIITPEKAVVVPVKFQSNEERLVTRKKIVATEIPLTGDSVELKFYDNAEIDGDSIALFMNEKLMFEHVRLSDTAYSIKISVEELKNHNELTMVAENLGAIPPNTSFMVALVDGKRYEARLESTEQTSATIRFVAPASNSKGQH
;
A
#
# COMPACT_ATOMS: atom_id res chain seq x y z
N MET A 1 49.14 -20.44 -29.30
CA MET A 1 48.79 -20.94 -27.96
C MET A 1 48.59 -19.74 -27.04
N ASN A 2 47.46 -19.50 -26.37
CA ASN A 2 46.17 -20.19 -26.36
C ASN A 2 45.06 -19.14 -26.18
N LYS A 3 44.20 -19.01 -27.21
CA LYS A 3 42.92 -18.28 -27.19
C LYS A 3 41.84 -19.01 -26.37
N ALA A 4 42.25 -19.82 -25.38
CA ALA A 4 41.37 -20.72 -24.63
C ALA A 4 41.11 -20.28 -23.18
N ALA A 5 41.70 -19.16 -22.74
CA ALA A 5 41.54 -18.66 -21.36
C ALA A 5 40.53 -17.50 -21.21
N ILE A 6 39.92 -17.03 -22.30
CA ILE A 6 38.97 -15.89 -22.30
C ILE A 6 37.53 -16.36 -22.60
N LEU A 7 37.28 -17.67 -22.53
CA LEU A 7 35.96 -18.25 -22.80
C LEU A 7 35.39 -19.05 -21.62
N ILE A 8 35.80 -18.71 -20.40
CA ILE A 8 35.21 -19.23 -19.15
C ILE A 8 34.96 -18.05 -18.21
N LEU A 9 34.14 -17.08 -18.65
CA LEU A 9 33.51 -16.10 -17.75
C LEU A 9 32.20 -15.55 -18.31
N ILE A 10 31.53 -16.29 -19.18
CA ILE A 10 30.21 -15.94 -19.71
C ILE A 10 29.40 -17.23 -19.81
N MET A 11 29.01 -17.79 -18.67
CA MET A 11 27.96 -18.82 -18.53
C MET A 11 27.70 -19.07 -17.03
N LEU A 12 27.48 -18.01 -16.27
CA LEU A 12 26.58 -18.10 -15.13
C LEU A 12 25.35 -17.31 -15.53
N SER A 13 24.50 -17.97 -16.31
CA SER A 13 23.16 -17.50 -16.62
C SER A 13 22.48 -17.14 -15.30
N LEU A 14 22.18 -15.86 -15.15
CA LEU A 14 21.28 -15.35 -14.14
C LEU A 14 19.98 -16.15 -14.23
N ASN A 15 19.76 -17.05 -13.29
CA ASN A 15 18.40 -17.32 -12.86
C ASN A 15 18.04 -16.16 -11.92
N LEU A 16 17.67 -15.03 -12.53
CA LEU A 16 16.85 -14.03 -11.85
C LEU A 16 15.51 -14.71 -11.61
N VAL A 17 15.39 -15.37 -10.47
CA VAL A 17 14.08 -15.64 -9.89
C VAL A 17 13.54 -14.26 -9.55
N SER A 18 12.67 -13.75 -10.41
CA SER A 18 11.85 -12.58 -10.12
C SER A 18 11.07 -12.90 -8.84
N VAL A 19 11.53 -12.35 -7.72
CA VAL A 19 10.74 -12.31 -6.50
C VAL A 19 9.65 -11.29 -6.78
N GLU A 20 8.51 -11.77 -7.27
CA GLU A 20 7.31 -10.95 -7.37
C GLU A 20 7.02 -10.40 -5.97
N ALA A 21 6.99 -9.07 -5.84
CA ALA A 21 6.49 -8.42 -4.65
C ALA A 21 5.13 -9.05 -4.28
N GLN A 22 4.96 -9.46 -3.02
CA GLN A 22 3.82 -10.23 -2.57
C GLN A 22 2.56 -9.36 -2.60
N GLN A 23 1.84 -9.43 -3.72
CA GLN A 23 0.76 -8.52 -4.05
C GLN A 23 -0.56 -8.98 -3.39
N ILE A 24 -1.25 -8.12 -2.65
CA ILE A 24 -2.62 -8.41 -2.15
C ILE A 24 -3.64 -8.31 -3.28
N THR A 25 -3.45 -7.36 -4.21
CA THR A 25 -4.25 -7.25 -5.42
C THR A 25 -4.25 -8.58 -6.18
N GLY A 26 -5.45 -9.10 -6.49
CA GLY A 26 -5.62 -10.35 -7.21
C GLY A 26 -6.93 -11.05 -6.86
N VAL A 27 -7.03 -12.29 -7.36
CA VAL A 27 -8.16 -13.18 -7.12
C VAL A 27 -7.80 -14.12 -5.96
N TRP A 28 -8.75 -14.33 -5.07
CA TRP A 28 -8.62 -15.13 -3.87
C TRP A 28 -9.79 -16.11 -3.81
N GLU A 29 -9.52 -17.39 -3.57
CA GLU A 29 -10.57 -18.41 -3.47
C GLU A 29 -10.46 -19.19 -2.17
N GLY A 30 -11.62 -19.58 -1.62
CA GLY A 30 -11.65 -20.44 -0.44
C GLY A 30 -12.99 -20.41 0.25
N LYS A 31 -12.97 -20.26 1.58
CA LYS A 31 -14.19 -20.20 2.39
C LYS A 31 -14.19 -19.07 3.39
N ILE A 32 -15.36 -18.44 3.53
CA ILE A 32 -15.69 -17.52 4.62
C ILE A 32 -16.96 -18.04 5.29
N ASN A 33 -16.91 -18.27 6.60
CA ASN A 33 -18.02 -18.82 7.38
C ASN A 33 -18.67 -20.07 6.71
N ASN A 34 -17.82 -21.04 6.33
CA ASN A 34 -18.19 -22.27 5.64
C ASN A 34 -18.84 -22.13 4.24
N LYS A 35 -18.99 -20.92 3.70
CA LYS A 35 -19.47 -20.69 2.33
C LYS A 35 -18.28 -20.59 1.37
N ARG A 36 -18.43 -21.10 0.14
CA ARG A 36 -17.42 -20.90 -0.91
C ARG A 36 -17.40 -19.45 -1.33
N VAL A 37 -16.20 -18.90 -1.46
CA VAL A 37 -15.97 -17.50 -1.82
C VAL A 37 -14.92 -17.39 -2.91
N GLU A 38 -15.19 -16.54 -3.90
CA GLU A 38 -14.17 -15.90 -4.75
C GLU A 38 -14.17 -14.41 -4.38
N LEU A 39 -13.00 -13.89 -4.04
CA LEU A 39 -12.79 -12.53 -3.60
C LEU A 39 -11.77 -11.88 -4.52
N LYS A 40 -12.15 -10.79 -5.18
CA LYS A 40 -11.27 -9.98 -6.01
C LYS A 40 -10.93 -8.72 -5.23
N ILE A 41 -9.65 -8.50 -4.99
CA ILE A 41 -9.14 -7.31 -4.30
C ILE A 41 -8.28 -6.53 -5.28
N VAL A 42 -8.49 -5.22 -5.32
CA VAL A 42 -7.57 -4.24 -5.87
C VAL A 42 -7.21 -3.27 -4.75
N GLN A 43 -5.92 -3.19 -4.46
CA GLN A 43 -5.34 -2.29 -3.48
C GLN A 43 -4.95 -0.97 -4.15
N ASN A 44 -5.40 0.14 -3.56
CA ASN A 44 -4.99 1.49 -3.90
C ASN A 44 -4.59 2.22 -2.62
N GLY A 45 -3.28 2.30 -2.34
CA GLY A 45 -2.75 2.69 -1.03
C GLY A 45 -3.22 1.71 0.05
N ASP A 46 -3.77 2.25 1.14
CA ASP A 46 -4.35 1.44 2.22
C ASP A 46 -5.74 0.93 1.85
N SER A 47 -6.43 1.56 0.91
CA SER A 47 -7.81 1.20 0.58
C SER A 47 -7.87 -0.04 -0.29
N LEU A 48 -8.86 -0.88 0.00
CA LEU A 48 -9.19 -2.07 -0.78
C LEU A 48 -10.57 -1.90 -1.39
N THR A 49 -10.67 -2.25 -2.67
CA THR A 49 -11.95 -2.34 -3.38
C THR A 49 -11.96 -3.59 -4.26
N GLY A 50 -13.11 -3.92 -4.82
CA GLY A 50 -13.30 -5.11 -5.64
C GLY A 50 -14.65 -5.77 -5.42
N THR A 51 -14.69 -7.10 -5.50
CA THR A 51 -15.93 -7.89 -5.42
C THR A 51 -15.77 -9.15 -4.58
N SER A 52 -16.85 -9.57 -3.94
CA SER A 52 -16.96 -10.89 -3.31
C SER A 52 -18.11 -11.68 -3.92
N TYR A 53 -17.86 -12.95 -4.25
CA TYR A 53 -18.85 -13.90 -4.75
C TYR A 53 -19.02 -15.01 -3.72
N TYR A 54 -20.22 -15.12 -3.14
CA TYR A 54 -20.61 -16.27 -2.34
C TYR A 54 -21.45 -17.21 -3.19
N TYR A 55 -20.99 -18.45 -3.37
CA TYR A 55 -21.61 -19.38 -4.32
C TYR A 55 -21.73 -20.80 -3.79
N ASP A 56 -22.61 -21.58 -4.42
CA ASP A 56 -22.75 -23.02 -4.19
C ASP A 56 -22.36 -23.82 -5.44
N LEU A 57 -22.49 -25.15 -5.41
CA LEU A 57 -22.19 -26.02 -6.55
C LEU A 57 -23.21 -25.87 -7.71
N GLY A 58 -24.31 -25.15 -7.51
CA GLY A 58 -25.28 -24.80 -8.55
C GLY A 58 -24.92 -23.49 -9.26
N LYS A 59 -25.84 -22.97 -10.08
CA LYS A 59 -25.67 -21.64 -10.71
C LYS A 59 -26.05 -20.48 -9.77
N ASN A 60 -26.09 -20.73 -8.46
CA ASN A 60 -26.48 -19.72 -7.48
C ASN A 60 -25.27 -18.98 -6.97
N TYR A 61 -25.36 -17.65 -6.95
CA TYR A 61 -24.35 -16.82 -6.33
C TYR A 61 -24.93 -15.49 -5.88
N ARG A 62 -24.27 -14.90 -4.88
CA ARG A 62 -24.44 -13.51 -4.52
C ARG A 62 -23.12 -12.80 -4.75
N ARG A 63 -23.19 -11.67 -5.46
CA ARG A 63 -22.05 -10.80 -5.74
C ARG A 63 -22.24 -9.50 -4.98
N TYR A 64 -21.22 -9.08 -4.23
CA TYR A 64 -21.18 -7.80 -3.55
C TYR A 64 -20.03 -6.95 -4.09
N ALA A 65 -20.18 -5.63 -4.04
CA ALA A 65 -19.02 -4.75 -4.02
C ALA A 65 -18.39 -4.84 -2.63
N ILE A 66 -17.06 -4.77 -2.54
CA ILE A 66 -16.37 -4.71 -1.25
C ILE A 66 -15.72 -3.35 -1.05
N LYS A 67 -15.59 -3.01 0.22
CA LYS A 67 -14.69 -1.97 0.69
C LYS A 67 -13.84 -2.54 1.80
N GLY A 68 -12.64 -2.01 1.95
CA GLY A 68 -11.72 -2.49 2.96
C GLY A 68 -10.50 -1.60 3.06
N TYR A 69 -9.58 -2.05 3.89
CA TYR A 69 -8.26 -1.49 4.00
C TYR A 69 -7.23 -2.57 4.35
N PHE A 70 -5.97 -2.31 4.04
CA PHE A 70 -4.84 -3.08 4.53
C PHE A 70 -4.22 -2.39 5.74
N ASP A 71 -4.28 -3.05 6.89
CA ASP A 71 -3.57 -2.63 8.09
C ASP A 71 -2.12 -3.08 7.98
N PHE A 72 -1.26 -2.17 7.51
CA PHE A 72 0.18 -2.43 7.38
C PHE A 72 0.88 -2.68 8.72
N LYS A 73 0.33 -2.18 9.83
CA LYS A 73 0.94 -2.31 11.16
C LYS A 73 0.77 -3.72 11.70
N GLU A 74 -0.43 -4.27 11.53
CA GLU A 74 -0.75 -5.62 11.99
C GLU A 74 -0.57 -6.67 10.87
N ASN A 75 -0.34 -6.23 9.62
CA ASN A 75 -0.30 -7.07 8.42
C ASN A 75 -1.65 -7.77 8.11
N PHE A 76 -2.76 -7.07 8.38
CA PHE A 76 -4.12 -7.57 8.19
C PHE A 76 -4.82 -6.96 6.97
N VAL A 77 -5.43 -7.83 6.16
CA VAL A 77 -6.42 -7.43 5.15
C VAL A 77 -7.78 -7.39 5.82
N VAL A 78 -8.40 -6.20 5.85
CA VAL A 78 -9.72 -5.98 6.45
C VAL A 78 -10.70 -5.56 5.36
N TRP A 79 -11.83 -6.22 5.22
CA TRP A 79 -12.86 -5.86 4.23
C TRP A 79 -14.27 -6.17 4.72
N TRP A 80 -15.25 -5.55 4.09
CA TRP A 80 -16.66 -5.85 4.29
C TRP A 80 -17.44 -5.84 2.98
N ASP A 81 -18.52 -6.60 2.95
CA ASP A 81 -19.49 -6.59 1.85
C ASP A 81 -20.24 -5.23 1.89
N ASP A 82 -19.94 -4.33 0.96
CA ASP A 82 -20.46 -2.96 1.01
C ASP A 82 -21.94 -2.91 0.60
N HIS A 83 -22.25 -3.42 -0.58
CA HIS A 83 -23.63 -3.61 -1.04
C HIS A 83 -23.73 -4.78 -2.01
N LEU A 84 -24.93 -5.35 -2.06
CA LEU A 84 -25.26 -6.44 -2.96
C LEU A 84 -25.44 -5.91 -4.40
N ILE A 85 -24.65 -6.44 -5.34
CA ILE A 85 -24.75 -6.14 -6.78
C ILE A 85 -25.72 -7.12 -7.46
N VAL A 86 -25.55 -8.43 -7.21
CA VAL A 86 -26.34 -9.49 -7.85
C VAL A 86 -26.73 -10.56 -6.84
N ASN A 87 -27.98 -11.03 -6.90
CA ASN A 87 -28.42 -12.23 -6.21
C ASN A 87 -29.08 -13.19 -7.22
N LYS A 88 -28.34 -14.20 -7.65
CA LYS A 88 -28.81 -15.23 -8.56
C LYS A 88 -29.17 -16.46 -7.74
N SER A 89 -30.47 -16.78 -7.68
CA SER A 89 -30.98 -17.98 -7.03
C SER A 89 -31.92 -18.74 -7.98
N SER A 90 -31.68 -20.03 -8.16
CA SER A 90 -32.50 -20.93 -8.96
C SER A 90 -33.61 -21.52 -8.07
N GLY A 91 -34.66 -20.75 -7.81
CA GLY A 91 -35.89 -21.27 -7.20
C GLY A 91 -36.69 -20.25 -6.39
N LEU A 92 -38.02 -20.31 -6.49
CA LEU A 92 -38.95 -19.65 -5.56
C LEU A 92 -38.78 -20.30 -4.16
N LEU A 93 -38.06 -19.64 -3.26
CA LEU A 93 -38.19 -19.89 -1.82
C LEU A 93 -38.52 -18.57 -1.12
N PRO A 94 -39.76 -18.40 -0.62
CA PRO A 94 -40.10 -17.27 0.22
C PRO A 94 -39.32 -17.42 1.54
N GLY A 95 -38.45 -16.45 1.84
CA GLY A 95 -37.75 -16.40 3.11
C GLY A 95 -36.32 -16.95 3.12
N SER A 96 -35.60 -16.97 1.99
CA SER A 96 -34.14 -17.11 2.05
C SER A 96 -33.59 -15.96 2.91
N LYS A 97 -33.26 -16.27 4.17
CA LYS A 97 -32.69 -15.33 5.15
C LYS A 97 -31.68 -14.44 4.44
N LYS A 98 -31.71 -13.12 4.73
CA LYS A 98 -30.58 -12.22 4.43
C LYS A 98 -29.31 -12.98 4.83
N GLY A 99 -28.57 -13.53 3.86
CA GLY A 99 -27.17 -13.85 4.03
C GLY A 99 -26.55 -12.51 4.38
N GLY A 100 -26.25 -12.33 5.66
CA GLY A 100 -25.82 -11.05 6.19
C GLY A 100 -24.51 -10.66 5.53
N ASP A 101 -24.43 -9.39 5.18
CA ASP A 101 -23.21 -8.74 4.73
C ASP A 101 -22.14 -9.00 5.81
N LEU A 102 -20.97 -9.50 5.41
CA LEU A 102 -19.92 -9.88 6.33
C LEU A 102 -18.86 -8.79 6.44
N PHE A 103 -18.29 -8.67 7.63
CA PHE A 103 -17.00 -8.06 7.89
C PHE A 103 -15.96 -9.17 8.06
N SER A 104 -14.79 -9.02 7.46
CA SER A 104 -13.70 -9.98 7.47
C SER A 104 -12.39 -9.29 7.83
N SER A 105 -11.56 -9.98 8.62
CA SER A 105 -10.22 -9.55 8.97
C SER A 105 -9.30 -10.77 8.91
N ALA A 106 -8.23 -10.69 8.13
CA ALA A 106 -7.33 -11.82 7.89
C ALA A 106 -5.87 -11.39 7.81
N ASP A 107 -5.00 -12.21 8.41
CA ASP A 107 -3.54 -12.09 8.25
C ASP A 107 -3.16 -12.46 6.81
N PHE A 108 -2.35 -11.63 6.17
CA PHE A 108 -1.78 -11.90 4.86
C PHE A 108 -0.44 -12.62 5.02
N SER A 109 -0.39 -13.87 4.56
CA SER A 109 0.82 -14.69 4.66
C SER A 109 1.27 -15.23 3.31
N CYS A 110 2.57 -15.13 3.07
CA CYS A 110 3.25 -15.75 1.93
C CYS A 110 4.45 -16.55 2.44
N PRO A 111 4.25 -17.83 2.80
CA PRO A 111 5.28 -18.67 3.42
C PRO A 111 6.42 -19.09 2.47
N GLY A 112 6.43 -18.60 1.22
CA GLY A 112 7.35 -19.01 0.15
C GLY A 112 6.72 -19.97 -0.85
N GLY A 113 7.19 -19.92 -2.10
CA GLY A 113 6.54 -20.55 -3.27
C GLY A 113 5.40 -19.71 -3.86
N ASP A 114 4.72 -20.20 -4.90
CA ASP A 114 3.64 -19.48 -5.61
C ASP A 114 2.31 -19.38 -4.82
N LYS A 115 2.35 -19.55 -3.49
CA LYS A 115 1.16 -19.62 -2.62
C LYS A 115 1.09 -18.44 -1.67
N MET A 116 -0.05 -17.75 -1.67
CA MET A 116 -0.37 -16.67 -0.73
C MET A 116 -1.71 -16.97 -0.07
N TRP A 117 -1.88 -16.58 1.20
CA TRP A 117 -3.04 -16.94 2.01
C TRP A 117 -3.62 -15.72 2.74
N LEU A 118 -4.95 -15.73 2.91
CA LEU A 118 -5.66 -14.88 3.86
C LEU A 118 -6.36 -15.78 4.87
N ASN A 119 -5.88 -15.76 6.12
CA ASN A 119 -6.45 -16.55 7.20
C ASN A 119 -6.88 -15.65 8.36
N GLY A 120 -8.11 -15.83 8.84
CA GLY A 120 -8.63 -14.99 9.91
C GLY A 120 -10.07 -15.29 10.29
N SER A 121 -10.81 -14.23 10.59
CA SER A 121 -12.15 -14.31 11.16
C SER A 121 -13.14 -13.39 10.44
N CYS A 122 -14.42 -13.70 10.59
CA CYS A 122 -15.50 -12.86 10.09
C CYS A 122 -16.59 -12.65 11.14
N ALA A 123 -17.29 -11.53 11.00
CA ALA A 123 -18.39 -11.08 11.83
C ALA A 123 -19.52 -10.52 10.94
N PRO A 124 -20.75 -10.35 11.45
CA PRO A 124 -21.75 -9.52 10.79
C PRO A 124 -21.20 -8.10 10.57
N LYS A 125 -21.45 -7.50 9.40
CA LYS A 125 -20.94 -6.15 9.05
C LYS A 125 -21.32 -5.07 10.07
N ASP A 126 -22.55 -5.15 10.60
CA ASP A 126 -23.13 -4.20 11.54
C ASP A 126 -22.78 -4.49 13.02
N ASP A 127 -22.16 -5.64 13.31
CA ASP A 127 -21.76 -6.07 14.65
C ASP A 127 -20.39 -6.78 14.60
N ARG A 128 -19.34 -5.99 14.33
CA ARG A 128 -18.00 -6.49 13.99
C ARG A 128 -17.28 -7.16 15.16
N ASP A 129 -17.71 -6.89 16.38
CA ASP A 129 -17.15 -7.48 17.60
C ASP A 129 -17.64 -8.93 17.81
N GLN A 130 -18.76 -9.31 17.15
CA GLN A 130 -19.30 -10.66 17.20
C GLN A 130 -18.66 -11.55 16.13
N ILE A 131 -17.52 -12.15 16.46
CA ILE A 131 -16.91 -13.17 15.59
C ILE A 131 -17.86 -14.36 15.43
N THR A 132 -18.25 -14.65 14.19
CA THR A 132 -19.24 -15.69 13.85
C THR A 132 -18.69 -16.78 12.93
N GLY A 133 -17.46 -16.63 12.41
CA GLY A 133 -16.85 -17.62 11.55
C GLY A 133 -15.40 -17.31 11.22
N THR A 134 -14.83 -18.15 10.35
CA THR A 134 -13.44 -18.09 9.91
C THR A 134 -13.34 -17.63 8.45
N VAL A 135 -12.19 -17.05 8.12
CA VAL A 135 -11.73 -16.75 6.76
C VAL A 135 -10.56 -17.66 6.46
N SER A 136 -10.58 -18.34 5.31
CA SER A 136 -9.44 -19.07 4.77
C SER A 136 -9.50 -19.03 3.26
N LEU A 137 -8.61 -18.24 2.66
CA LEU A 137 -8.53 -18.02 1.22
C LEU A 137 -7.07 -18.24 0.75
N GLU A 138 -6.93 -18.76 -0.46
CA GLU A 138 -5.66 -18.88 -1.19
C GLU A 138 -5.72 -17.97 -2.42
N LYS A 139 -4.62 -17.29 -2.73
CA LYS A 139 -4.53 -16.49 -3.94
C LYS A 139 -4.50 -17.39 -5.16
N THR A 140 -5.28 -17.04 -6.18
CA THR A 140 -5.34 -17.75 -7.45
C THR A 140 -5.11 -16.77 -8.61
N GLY A 141 -4.66 -17.29 -9.75
CA GLY A 141 -4.54 -16.51 -11.00
C GLY A 141 -5.73 -16.68 -11.95
N ASN A 142 -6.70 -17.54 -11.59
CA ASN A 142 -7.78 -17.94 -12.50
C ASN A 142 -9.14 -17.65 -11.83
N PRO A 143 -9.84 -16.59 -12.24
CA PRO A 143 -11.19 -16.31 -11.74
C PRO A 143 -12.20 -17.33 -12.27
N HIS A 144 -13.08 -17.82 -11.40
CA HIS A 144 -14.25 -18.60 -11.77
C HIS A 144 -15.37 -17.68 -12.28
N PHE A 145 -15.55 -16.52 -11.67
CA PHE A 145 -16.53 -15.52 -12.13
C PHE A 145 -15.85 -14.43 -12.93
N SER A 146 -16.18 -14.29 -14.21
CA SER A 146 -15.66 -13.15 -14.99
C SER A 146 -16.46 -11.87 -14.71
N ASP A 147 -15.75 -10.78 -14.46
CA ASP A 147 -16.33 -9.45 -14.26
C ASP A 147 -15.34 -8.32 -14.62
N GLU A 148 -15.78 -7.07 -14.47
CA GLU A 148 -15.00 -5.89 -14.81
C GLU A 148 -13.66 -5.76 -14.05
N TRP A 149 -13.52 -6.44 -12.90
CA TRP A 149 -12.28 -6.40 -12.11
C TRP A 149 -11.17 -7.27 -12.69
N ASP A 150 -11.48 -8.24 -13.57
CA ASP A 150 -10.47 -9.08 -14.24
C ASP A 150 -9.44 -8.22 -14.98
N TYR A 151 -9.94 -7.26 -15.78
CA TYR A 151 -9.10 -6.36 -16.55
C TYR A 151 -8.28 -5.41 -15.66
N VAL A 152 -8.88 -4.92 -14.56
CA VAL A 152 -8.17 -4.05 -13.60
C VAL A 152 -7.03 -4.82 -12.93
N ILE A 153 -7.29 -6.04 -12.50
CA ILE A 153 -6.29 -6.91 -11.87
C ILE A 153 -5.19 -7.25 -12.88
N GLU A 154 -5.53 -7.58 -14.12
CA GLU A 154 -4.55 -7.85 -15.19
C GLU A 154 -3.64 -6.63 -15.43
N ASN A 155 -4.22 -5.43 -15.61
CA ASN A 155 -3.47 -4.18 -15.78
C ASN A 155 -2.59 -3.84 -14.56
N TYR A 156 -3.07 -4.16 -13.36
CA TYR A 156 -2.30 -4.00 -12.14
C TYR A 156 -1.10 -4.95 -12.16
N THR A 157 -1.31 -6.23 -12.45
CA THR A 157 -0.25 -7.25 -12.50
C THR A 157 0.76 -7.04 -13.63
N SER A 158 0.36 -6.38 -14.73
CA SER A 158 1.27 -5.99 -15.81
C SER A 158 2.05 -4.70 -15.51
N GLY A 159 1.93 -4.14 -14.31
CA GLY A 159 2.70 -2.99 -13.83
C GLY A 159 2.19 -1.63 -14.31
N SER A 160 0.98 -1.55 -14.86
CA SER A 160 0.39 -0.28 -15.32
C SER A 160 -0.36 0.47 -14.20
N ASN A 161 -1.00 -0.26 -13.27
CA ASN A 161 -1.70 0.27 -12.08
C ASN A 161 -2.49 1.57 -12.36
N ASP A 162 -3.33 1.56 -13.40
CA ASP A 162 -4.05 2.75 -13.86
C ASP A 162 -5.17 3.15 -12.87
N ARG A 163 -4.93 4.25 -12.18
CA ARG A 163 -5.88 4.81 -11.20
C ARG A 163 -7.22 5.20 -11.82
N GLN A 164 -7.26 5.74 -13.03
CA GLN A 164 -8.51 6.14 -13.67
C GLN A 164 -9.36 4.92 -14.00
N LEU A 165 -8.71 3.82 -14.42
CA LEU A 165 -9.37 2.55 -14.66
C LEU A 165 -9.98 1.98 -13.36
N ILE A 166 -9.25 2.04 -12.24
CA ILE A 166 -9.75 1.61 -10.92
C ILE A 166 -10.97 2.45 -10.51
N GLU A 167 -10.87 3.78 -10.62
CA GLU A 167 -11.96 4.70 -10.25
C GLU A 167 -13.21 4.49 -11.10
N GLN A 168 -13.06 4.33 -12.42
CA GLN A 168 -14.17 4.04 -13.34
C GLN A 168 -14.83 2.69 -13.05
N THR A 169 -14.02 1.65 -12.84
CA THR A 169 -14.52 0.30 -12.54
C THR A 169 -15.27 0.28 -11.21
N THR A 170 -14.73 0.98 -10.21
CA THR A 170 -15.41 1.15 -8.93
C THR A 170 -16.74 1.87 -9.14
N ALA A 171 -16.76 3.02 -9.84
CA ALA A 171 -17.99 3.77 -10.09
C ALA A 171 -19.08 2.95 -10.82
N MET A 172 -18.70 2.07 -11.76
CA MET A 172 -19.64 1.17 -12.45
C MET A 172 -20.33 0.16 -11.50
N SER A 173 -19.67 -0.23 -10.41
CA SER A 173 -20.26 -1.09 -9.37
C SER A 173 -21.33 -0.37 -8.52
N TYR A 174 -21.49 0.95 -8.68
CA TYR A 174 -22.42 1.81 -7.93
C TYR A 174 -23.36 2.64 -8.85
N PRO A 175 -24.22 2.01 -9.68
CA PRO A 175 -25.09 2.75 -10.60
C PRO A 175 -26.16 3.55 -9.85
N GLY A 176 -26.14 4.88 -9.97
CA GLY A 176 -27.16 5.80 -9.45
C GLY A 176 -26.84 6.48 -8.11
N THR A 177 -25.65 6.26 -7.56
CA THR A 177 -25.13 7.02 -6.41
C THR A 177 -23.97 7.91 -6.85
N ASN A 178 -23.87 9.14 -6.33
CA ASN A 178 -22.59 9.86 -6.38
C ASN A 178 -21.57 8.99 -5.64
N TYR A 179 -20.70 8.31 -6.38
CA TYR A 179 -19.58 7.58 -5.79
C TYR A 179 -18.70 8.61 -5.07
N ASN A 180 -18.87 8.72 -3.75
CA ASN A 180 -17.84 9.29 -2.90
C ASN A 180 -16.85 8.14 -2.65
N PRO A 181 -15.57 8.29 -3.07
CA PRO A 181 -14.49 7.51 -2.47
C PRO A 181 -14.68 7.52 -0.95
N LEU A 182 -14.35 6.42 -0.26
CA LEU A 182 -14.31 6.44 1.20
C LEU A 182 -13.60 7.73 1.63
N PRO A 183 -14.26 8.62 2.41
CA PRO A 183 -13.53 9.75 2.96
C PRO A 183 -12.36 9.17 3.75
N GLU A 184 -11.16 9.73 3.61
CA GLU A 184 -10.08 9.53 4.56
C GLU A 184 -10.70 9.63 5.95
N THR A 185 -10.73 8.51 6.67
CA THR A 185 -11.63 8.38 7.81
C THR A 185 -11.07 9.18 8.97
N ASN A 186 -11.55 10.41 9.12
CA ASN A 186 -11.65 11.05 10.42
C ASN A 186 -12.84 10.46 11.19
N THR A 187 -12.56 10.10 12.44
CA THR A 187 -13.45 9.87 13.60
C THR A 187 -14.30 8.60 13.71
N VAL A 188 -14.15 7.90 14.85
CA VAL A 188 -15.26 7.67 15.81
C VAL A 188 -14.73 7.84 17.24
N THR A 189 -15.14 8.92 17.90
CA THR A 189 -15.14 9.04 19.37
C THR A 189 -16.56 9.42 19.77
N GLU A 190 -17.24 8.52 20.48
CA GLU A 190 -18.37 8.68 21.42
C GLU A 190 -19.02 7.29 21.59
N ALA A 191 -19.44 6.78 22.73
CA ALA A 191 -19.26 7.09 24.14
C ALA A 191 -19.86 5.90 24.90
N ARG A 192 -19.21 5.37 25.96
CA ARG A 192 -19.94 5.03 27.21
C ARG A 192 -19.01 4.83 28.39
N GLN A 193 -19.16 5.71 29.38
CA GLN A 193 -18.66 5.53 30.74
C GLN A 193 -19.66 4.74 31.60
N THR A 194 -19.11 4.23 32.72
CA THR A 194 -19.72 3.80 33.98
C THR A 194 -20.25 2.37 34.10
N GLN A 195 -19.53 1.53 34.86
CA GLN A 195 -19.94 1.08 36.20
C GLN A 195 -18.74 0.51 37.00
N LYS A 196 -18.82 0.66 38.33
CA LYS A 196 -17.87 0.27 39.39
C LYS A 196 -18.67 -0.57 40.41
N PRO A 197 -18.06 -1.16 41.46
CA PRO A 197 -17.18 -2.33 41.53
C PRO A 197 -17.82 -3.52 42.30
N ILE A 198 -17.26 -4.74 42.22
CA ILE A 198 -17.50 -5.81 43.22
C ILE A 198 -16.16 -6.53 43.54
N PRO A 199 -15.91 -6.95 44.81
CA PRO A 199 -14.56 -6.97 45.42
C PRO A 199 -13.94 -8.36 45.70
N ASN A 200 -12.61 -8.33 45.94
CA ASN A 200 -11.73 -9.33 46.63
C ASN A 200 -11.55 -10.71 45.95
N LYS A 201 -10.39 -11.38 45.96
CA LYS A 201 -9.12 -11.26 46.71
C LYS A 201 -8.04 -12.14 46.04
N ASP A 202 -6.78 -11.72 46.16
CA ASP A 202 -5.54 -12.49 46.26
C ASP A 202 -5.24 -13.62 45.26
N ASN A 203 -4.35 -13.34 44.29
CA ASN A 203 -2.96 -13.82 44.36
C ASN A 203 -2.13 -13.27 43.19
N ALA A 204 -1.03 -12.61 43.55
CA ALA A 204 -0.06 -12.02 42.64
C ALA A 204 0.87 -13.09 42.04
N ILE A 205 1.00 -13.09 40.71
CA ILE A 205 2.18 -13.60 39.99
C ILE A 205 2.47 -12.65 38.82
N ILE A 206 3.75 -12.36 38.64
CA ILE A 206 4.37 -11.27 37.89
C ILE A 206 4.08 -11.38 36.38
N THR A 207 3.56 -10.30 35.79
CA THR A 207 3.27 -10.13 34.35
C THR A 207 4.08 -8.93 33.84
N PRO A 208 4.70 -9.00 32.63
CA PRO A 208 5.58 -7.96 32.11
C PRO A 208 4.87 -6.61 32.01
N GLU A 209 5.62 -5.56 32.33
CA GLU A 209 5.21 -4.16 32.35
C GLU A 209 4.57 -3.77 31.01
N LYS A 210 3.26 -3.56 31.06
CA LYS A 210 2.43 -3.18 29.92
C LYS A 210 2.78 -1.75 29.54
N ALA A 211 3.46 -1.58 28.40
CA ALA A 211 3.74 -0.28 27.81
C ALA A 211 2.44 0.53 27.70
N VAL A 212 2.47 1.74 28.24
CA VAL A 212 1.38 2.71 28.20
C VAL A 212 1.20 3.14 26.75
N VAL A 213 0.12 2.70 26.12
CA VAL A 213 -0.26 3.11 24.76
C VAL A 213 -0.80 4.54 24.84
N VAL A 214 0.06 5.52 24.58
CA VAL A 214 -0.37 6.88 24.29
C VAL A 214 -0.98 6.87 22.89
N PRO A 215 -2.22 7.34 22.67
CA PRO A 215 -2.81 7.40 21.34
C PRO A 215 -2.01 8.40 20.48
N VAL A 216 -1.24 7.89 19.53
CA VAL A 216 -0.52 8.69 18.54
C VAL A 216 -1.56 9.24 17.57
N LYS A 217 -1.74 10.56 17.52
CA LYS A 217 -2.55 11.22 16.50
C LYS A 217 -1.93 10.92 15.13
N PHE A 218 -2.73 10.42 14.19
CA PHE A 218 -2.28 10.20 12.82
C PHE A 218 -2.05 11.57 12.17
N GLN A 219 -0.80 11.89 11.83
CA GLN A 219 -0.43 13.13 11.15
C GLN A 219 -0.38 12.90 9.64
N SER A 220 -1.00 13.78 8.85
CA SER A 220 -0.91 13.72 7.38
C SER A 220 0.54 13.97 6.91
N ASN A 221 0.85 13.64 5.66
CA ASN A 221 2.18 13.89 5.10
C ASN A 221 2.50 15.40 5.01
N GLU A 222 1.51 16.25 4.79
CA GLU A 222 1.63 17.72 4.85
C GLU A 222 1.91 18.19 6.28
N GLU A 223 1.23 17.63 7.27
CA GLU A 223 1.49 17.95 8.68
C GLU A 223 2.91 17.52 9.07
N ARG A 224 3.35 16.33 8.64
CA ARG A 224 4.72 15.83 8.83
C ARG A 224 5.74 16.73 8.14
N LEU A 225 5.46 17.19 6.92
CA LEU A 225 6.32 18.14 6.20
C LEU A 225 6.50 19.44 6.98
N VAL A 226 5.42 19.99 7.54
CA VAL A 226 5.43 21.27 8.28
C VAL A 226 6.07 21.11 9.66
N THR A 227 5.82 20.00 10.34
CA THR A 227 6.26 19.78 11.73
C THR A 227 7.67 19.23 11.85
N ARG A 228 8.15 18.47 10.85
CA ARG A 228 9.50 17.88 10.86
C ARG A 228 10.56 18.87 10.40
N LYS A 229 11.74 18.78 11.02
CA LYS A 229 12.90 19.56 10.63
C LYS A 229 13.45 19.05 9.28
N LYS A 230 13.52 19.93 8.28
CA LYS A 230 14.17 19.63 6.99
C LYS A 230 15.69 19.56 7.15
N ILE A 231 16.29 18.45 6.72
CA ILE A 231 17.73 18.21 6.72
C ILE A 231 18.18 18.12 5.27
N VAL A 232 19.03 19.07 4.84
CA VAL A 232 19.56 19.10 3.49
C VAL A 232 20.60 18.01 3.33
N ALA A 233 20.31 17.03 2.47
CA ALA A 233 21.19 15.91 2.20
C ALA A 233 22.21 16.25 1.09
N THR A 234 21.78 16.97 0.06
CA THR A 234 22.65 17.35 -1.06
C THR A 234 22.09 18.54 -1.85
N GLU A 235 22.93 19.11 -2.71
CA GLU A 235 22.57 20.13 -3.69
C GLU A 235 22.85 19.62 -5.11
N ILE A 236 21.89 19.79 -6.01
CA ILE A 236 21.94 19.35 -7.40
C ILE A 236 21.89 20.58 -8.31
N PRO A 237 22.84 20.75 -9.24
CA PRO A 237 22.83 21.89 -10.15
C PRO A 237 21.67 21.79 -11.16
N LEU A 238 21.04 22.92 -11.45
CA LEU A 238 20.04 23.06 -12.52
C LEU A 238 20.75 23.30 -13.86
N THR A 239 21.19 22.23 -14.50
CA THR A 239 21.85 22.26 -15.81
C THR A 239 21.17 21.32 -16.80
N GLY A 240 21.23 21.65 -18.10
CA GLY A 240 20.54 20.90 -19.15
C GLY A 240 19.02 21.08 -19.12
N ASP A 241 18.30 20.19 -19.81
CA ASP A 241 16.86 20.31 -20.02
C ASP A 241 16.03 19.71 -18.87
N SER A 242 16.58 18.71 -18.17
CA SER A 242 15.86 17.98 -17.13
C SER A 242 16.79 17.36 -16.09
N VAL A 243 16.25 17.20 -14.87
CA VAL A 243 16.86 16.41 -13.79
C VAL A 243 16.07 15.11 -13.64
N GLU A 244 16.71 13.97 -13.82
CA GLU A 244 16.14 12.66 -13.52
C GLU A 244 16.61 12.21 -12.14
N LEU A 245 15.68 11.89 -11.24
CA LEU A 245 15.95 11.40 -9.90
C LEU A 245 15.46 9.97 -9.78
N LYS A 246 16.25 9.12 -9.12
CA LYS A 246 15.96 7.73 -8.87
C LYS A 246 16.11 7.44 -7.39
N PHE A 247 15.06 6.91 -6.77
CA PHE A 247 15.02 6.59 -5.35
C PHE A 247 15.02 5.07 -5.19
N TYR A 248 15.97 4.58 -4.42
CA TYR A 248 16.15 3.17 -4.09
C TYR A 248 16.09 2.98 -2.57
N ASP A 249 15.83 1.75 -2.15
CA ASP A 249 16.23 1.24 -0.85
C ASP A 249 17.57 0.50 -1.03
N ASN A 250 18.62 0.94 -0.34
CA ASN A 250 19.97 0.36 -0.43
C ASN A 250 20.42 -0.25 0.90
N ALA A 251 19.54 -0.30 1.91
CA ALA A 251 19.85 -0.89 3.20
C ALA A 251 19.28 -2.31 3.27
N GLU A 252 18.06 -2.43 3.75
CA GLU A 252 17.29 -3.67 3.84
C GLU A 252 15.89 -3.31 3.39
N ILE A 253 15.36 -4.02 2.38
CA ILE A 253 14.01 -3.75 1.87
C ILE A 253 13.00 -4.15 2.95
N ASP A 254 12.67 -3.20 3.82
CA ASP A 254 11.97 -3.43 5.07
C ASP A 254 10.60 -2.75 5.12
N GLY A 255 10.14 -2.27 3.96
CA GLY A 255 8.82 -1.68 3.79
C GLY A 255 8.79 -0.16 3.86
N ASP A 256 9.95 0.49 3.71
CA ASP A 256 10.05 1.94 3.61
C ASP A 256 9.12 2.56 2.55
N SER A 257 8.29 3.50 2.97
CA SER A 257 7.42 4.31 2.10
C SER A 257 7.64 5.80 2.33
N ILE A 258 7.68 6.56 1.23
CA ILE A 258 7.95 8.00 1.25
C ILE A 258 6.91 8.81 0.47
N ALA A 259 6.76 10.08 0.88
CA ALA A 259 6.14 11.13 0.11
C ALA A 259 7.20 12.14 -0.35
N LEU A 260 7.01 12.67 -1.56
CA LEU A 260 7.90 13.62 -2.21
C LEU A 260 7.16 14.95 -2.41
N PHE A 261 7.73 16.03 -1.87
CA PHE A 261 7.19 17.38 -1.96
C PHE A 261 8.15 18.29 -2.71
N MET A 262 7.70 18.93 -3.78
CA MET A 262 8.45 19.98 -4.47
C MET A 262 7.96 21.34 -4.03
N ASN A 263 8.84 22.15 -3.46
CA ASN A 263 8.50 23.48 -2.94
C ASN A 263 7.24 23.44 -2.06
N GLU A 264 7.19 22.45 -1.16
CA GLU A 264 6.09 22.21 -0.22
C GLU A 264 4.76 21.75 -0.84
N LYS A 265 4.72 21.59 -2.16
CA LYS A 265 3.59 20.98 -2.86
C LYS A 265 3.83 19.49 -3.01
N LEU A 266 2.85 18.68 -2.59
CA LEU A 266 2.89 17.23 -2.79
C LEU A 266 3.03 16.92 -4.29
N MET A 267 4.04 16.12 -4.63
CA MET A 267 4.21 15.57 -5.98
C MET A 267 3.74 14.13 -6.04
N PHE A 268 4.21 13.33 -5.08
CA PHE A 268 3.98 11.89 -5.01
C PHE A 268 3.85 11.47 -3.55
N GLU A 269 2.98 10.53 -3.29
CA GLU A 269 2.79 9.87 -1.99
C GLU A 269 2.78 8.35 -2.23
N HIS A 270 2.96 7.57 -1.16
CA HIS A 270 2.95 6.12 -1.18
C HIS A 270 4.02 5.50 -2.09
N VAL A 271 5.15 6.20 -2.23
CA VAL A 271 6.31 5.70 -2.98
C VAL A 271 7.02 4.68 -2.12
N ARG A 272 6.85 3.39 -2.42
CA ARG A 272 7.60 2.32 -1.78
C ARG A 272 9.03 2.30 -2.28
N LEU A 273 9.99 2.31 -1.36
CA LEU A 273 11.41 2.13 -1.67
C LEU A 273 11.71 0.63 -1.84
N SER A 274 12.55 0.32 -2.82
CA SER A 274 12.97 -1.04 -3.14
C SER A 274 14.32 -1.05 -3.86
N ASP A 275 14.83 -2.23 -4.22
CA ASP A 275 15.99 -2.36 -5.11
C ASP A 275 15.76 -1.80 -6.53
N THR A 276 14.49 -1.65 -6.91
CA THR A 276 14.07 -1.04 -8.17
C THR A 276 13.78 0.44 -7.96
N ALA A 277 14.36 1.27 -8.82
CA ALA A 277 14.26 2.71 -8.66
C ALA A 277 12.87 3.25 -8.97
N TYR A 278 12.30 3.99 -8.01
CA TYR A 278 11.26 4.95 -8.35
C TYR A 278 11.89 6.15 -9.04
N SER A 279 11.58 6.32 -10.33
CA SER A 279 12.23 7.33 -11.18
C SER A 279 11.28 8.48 -11.48
N ILE A 280 11.71 9.71 -11.23
CA ILE A 280 10.99 10.93 -11.61
C ILE A 280 11.88 11.79 -12.49
N LYS A 281 11.28 12.47 -13.46
CA LYS A 281 11.99 13.38 -14.36
C LYS A 281 11.34 14.75 -14.26
N ILE A 282 12.13 15.76 -13.92
CA ILE A 282 11.68 17.12 -13.69
C ILE A 282 12.30 18.02 -14.76
N SER A 283 11.48 18.84 -15.42
CA SER A 283 11.98 19.83 -16.38
C SER A 283 12.72 20.95 -15.65
N VAL A 284 13.90 21.34 -16.12
CA VAL A 284 14.64 22.49 -15.55
C VAL A 284 13.89 23.80 -15.81
N GLU A 285 13.13 23.91 -16.91
CA GLU A 285 12.34 25.10 -17.24
C GLU A 285 11.22 25.37 -16.22
N GLU A 286 10.74 24.33 -15.53
CA GLU A 286 9.70 24.42 -14.50
C GLU A 286 10.26 24.81 -13.11
N LEU A 287 11.58 24.83 -12.97
CA LEU A 287 12.28 25.07 -11.71
C LEU A 287 12.78 26.51 -11.62
N LYS A 288 12.51 27.16 -10.47
CA LYS A 288 12.97 28.53 -10.17
C LYS A 288 14.44 28.56 -9.73
N ASN A 289 14.97 29.73 -9.35
CA ASN A 289 16.35 29.85 -8.85
C ASN A 289 16.63 29.10 -7.55
N HIS A 290 15.58 28.79 -6.76
CA HIS A 290 15.66 28.01 -5.53
C HIS A 290 14.48 27.04 -5.51
N ASN A 291 14.76 25.74 -5.54
CA ASN A 291 13.73 24.72 -5.35
C ASN A 291 14.22 23.67 -4.36
N GLU A 292 13.29 23.12 -3.60
CA GLU A 292 13.56 22.05 -2.64
C GLU A 292 12.65 20.86 -2.95
N LEU A 293 13.23 19.68 -3.12
CA LEU A 293 12.50 18.42 -3.07
C LEU A 293 12.70 17.82 -1.69
N THR A 294 11.62 17.67 -0.94
CA THR A 294 11.64 17.10 0.42
C THR A 294 11.00 15.72 0.42
N MET A 295 11.75 14.74 0.93
CA MET A 295 11.34 13.38 1.21
C MET A 295 10.85 13.25 2.65
N VAL A 296 9.58 12.90 2.81
CA VAL A 296 8.93 12.65 4.09
C VAL A 296 8.69 11.15 4.23
N ALA A 297 9.16 10.56 5.33
CA ALA A 297 8.83 9.21 5.74
C ALA A 297 7.34 9.08 6.00
N GLU A 298 6.65 8.25 5.22
CA GLU A 298 5.27 7.86 5.50
C GLU A 298 5.19 6.81 6.61
N ASN A 299 6.20 5.94 6.63
CA ASN A 299 6.52 5.00 7.69
C ASN A 299 8.05 5.05 7.95
N LEU A 300 8.55 4.28 8.92
CA LEU A 300 9.98 4.20 9.22
C LEU A 300 10.64 2.90 8.72
N GLY A 301 9.93 2.12 7.90
CA GLY A 301 10.33 0.74 7.63
C GLY A 301 10.22 -0.14 8.88
N ALA A 302 10.77 -1.35 8.79
CA ALA A 302 10.97 -2.21 9.95
C ALA A 302 12.17 -1.78 10.81
N ILE A 303 13.15 -1.09 10.20
CA ILE A 303 14.40 -0.63 10.78
C ILE A 303 14.51 0.89 10.58
N PRO A 304 14.20 1.71 11.60
CA PRO A 304 14.35 3.16 11.49
C PRO A 304 15.83 3.58 11.37
N PRO A 305 16.13 4.67 10.64
CA PRO A 305 15.20 5.57 9.94
C PRO A 305 14.82 5.07 8.55
N ASN A 306 13.71 5.59 8.01
CA ASN A 306 13.38 5.39 6.59
C ASN A 306 14.48 5.99 5.72
N THR A 307 15.08 5.15 4.89
CA THR A 307 16.32 5.48 4.19
C THR A 307 16.16 5.26 2.69
N SER A 308 16.40 6.31 1.91
CA SER A 308 16.54 6.20 0.46
C SER A 308 17.97 6.43 0.02
N PHE A 309 18.45 5.60 -0.90
CA PHE A 309 19.57 5.96 -1.75
C PHE A 309 19.05 6.64 -3.01
N MET A 310 19.40 7.91 -3.20
CA MET A 310 18.98 8.71 -4.35
C MET A 310 20.13 8.88 -5.35
N VAL A 311 19.81 8.67 -6.62
CA VAL A 311 20.70 8.96 -7.75
C VAL A 311 20.05 10.04 -8.62
N ALA A 312 20.75 11.15 -8.84
CA ALA A 312 20.34 12.19 -9.78
C ALA A 312 21.20 12.15 -11.04
N LEU A 313 20.56 12.19 -12.21
CA LEU A 313 21.20 12.33 -13.51
C LEU A 313 20.85 13.72 -14.06
N VAL A 314 21.88 14.54 -14.27
CA VAL A 314 21.75 15.92 -14.76
C VAL A 314 22.82 16.16 -15.81
N ASP A 315 22.40 16.51 -17.04
CA ASP A 315 23.32 16.83 -18.15
C ASP A 315 24.44 15.77 -18.32
N GLY A 316 24.05 14.48 -18.26
CA GLY A 316 24.96 13.34 -18.35
C GLY A 316 25.86 13.11 -17.12
N LYS A 317 25.73 13.91 -16.06
CA LYS A 317 26.46 13.74 -14.79
C LYS A 317 25.58 13.04 -13.75
N ARG A 318 26.21 12.18 -12.95
CA ARG A 318 25.59 11.43 -11.88
C ARG A 318 25.94 12.03 -10.52
N TYR A 319 24.94 12.27 -9.69
CA TYR A 319 25.05 12.69 -8.30
C TYR A 319 24.33 11.66 -7.43
N GLU A 320 24.80 11.49 -6.20
CA GLU A 320 24.28 10.49 -5.28
C GLU A 320 24.11 11.11 -3.90
N ALA A 321 23.07 10.69 -3.18
CA ALA A 321 22.89 11.05 -1.79
C ALA A 321 22.12 9.97 -1.04
N ARG A 322 22.46 9.81 0.25
CA ARG A 322 21.62 9.07 1.19
C ARG A 322 20.64 10.05 1.82
N LEU A 323 19.37 9.73 1.74
CA LEU A 323 18.26 10.49 2.31
C LEU A 323 17.73 9.72 3.50
N GLU A 324 17.58 10.39 4.64
CA GLU A 324 17.08 9.78 5.87
C GLU A 324 15.93 10.60 6.43
N SER A 325 14.83 9.92 6.73
CA SER A 325 13.63 10.55 7.28
C SER A 325 13.21 9.82 8.56
N THR A 326 12.98 10.60 9.62
CA THR A 326 12.57 10.10 10.95
C THR A 326 11.19 10.66 11.29
N GLU A 327 10.69 10.34 12.48
CA GLU A 327 9.50 11.00 13.02
C GLU A 327 9.69 12.51 13.21
N GLN A 328 10.94 12.99 13.36
CA GLN A 328 11.25 14.39 13.66
C GLN A 328 11.94 15.13 12.51
N THR A 329 12.43 14.42 11.49
CA THR A 329 13.22 14.99 10.39
C THR A 329 12.77 14.50 9.03
N SER A 330 12.88 15.37 8.03
CA SER A 330 12.65 15.04 6.61
C SER A 330 13.91 15.33 5.81
N ALA A 331 14.25 14.50 4.83
CA ALA A 331 15.41 14.72 3.97
C ALA A 331 15.07 15.67 2.83
N THR A 332 15.97 16.59 2.50
CA THR A 332 15.76 17.60 1.47
C THR A 332 16.91 17.64 0.47
N ILE A 333 16.57 17.69 -0.81
CA ILE A 333 17.49 17.97 -1.92
C ILE A 333 17.24 19.40 -2.37
N ARG A 334 18.30 20.20 -2.52
CA ARG A 334 18.19 21.54 -3.10
C ARG A 334 18.60 21.54 -4.55
N PHE A 335 17.84 22.22 -5.38
CA PHE A 335 18.25 22.52 -6.75
C PHE A 335 18.77 23.93 -6.82
N VAL A 336 20.02 24.08 -7.26
CA VAL A 336 20.74 25.35 -7.28
C VAL A 336 21.09 25.73 -8.70
N ALA A 337 20.96 27.02 -9.02
CA ALA A 337 21.51 27.53 -10.28
C ALA A 337 23.02 27.24 -10.33
N PRO A 338 23.57 26.86 -11.50
CA PRO A 338 25.00 26.66 -11.62
C PRO A 338 25.73 27.94 -11.19
N ALA A 339 26.76 27.79 -10.36
CA ALA A 339 27.57 28.93 -9.93
C ALA A 339 28.07 29.67 -11.18
N SER A 340 27.64 30.93 -11.34
CA SER A 340 28.23 31.78 -12.36
C SER A 340 29.69 31.92 -11.99
N ASN A 341 30.57 31.34 -12.82
CA ASN A 341 31.99 31.62 -12.73
C ASN A 341 32.18 33.12 -12.98
N SER A 342 32.22 33.92 -11.91
CA SER A 342 32.83 35.24 -11.92
C SER A 342 34.35 35.07 -12.06
N LYS A 343 34.79 34.54 -13.20
CA LYS A 343 36.18 34.65 -13.61
C LYS A 343 36.44 36.09 -14.00
N GLY A 344 36.96 36.84 -13.03
CA GLY A 344 37.89 37.95 -13.17
C GLY A 344 37.64 38.93 -14.31
N GLN A 345 36.91 40.00 -14.02
CA GLN A 345 37.32 41.31 -14.52
C GLN A 345 38.29 41.90 -13.50
N HIS A 346 39.59 41.78 -13.79
CA HIS A 346 40.62 42.74 -13.37
C HIS A 346 41.75 42.71 -14.38
#